data_AF-A0A7U4M0Y8-F1
#
_entry.id   AF-A0A7U4M0Y8-F1
#
_cell.length_a   1.000
_cell.length_b   1.000
_cell.length_c   1.000
_cell.angle_alpha   90.00
_cell.angle_beta   90.00
_cell.angle_gamma   90.00
#
_symmetry.space_group_name_H-M   'P 1'
#
loop_
_entity.id
_entity.type
_entity.pdbx_description
1 polymer ?
#
loop_
_entity_poly.entity_id
_entity_poly.type
_entity_poly.pdbx_seq_one_letter_code
_entity_poly.pdbx_strand_id
1 'polypeptide(L)'
;MDHQDKSHIENIEKKEIYSEEEKKFILDRLNRERLERQRFEQPSRSQRSTYTEEEKNRILQELNDKRIRDEHRKEMKRIRFLNKKVYIFGNKNYFKLKDMEREYFLEVDTCEKFTNRPSIVPLYYRTFGEMKKRDVLLKIEPNSDKIFISKDAIRVYFKPFALEDAYTPRQ
;
A
#
# COMPACT_ATOMS: atom_id res chain seq x y z
N MET A 1 30.54 13.41 -41.92
CA MET A 1 31.15 12.41 -41.03
C MET A 1 31.96 11.52 -41.94
N ASP A 2 33.25 11.77 -41.93
CA ASP A 2 34.10 11.69 -43.10
C ASP A 2 34.66 10.27 -43.30
N HIS A 3 34.83 9.89 -44.56
CA HIS A 3 35.40 8.61 -44.97
C HIS A 3 36.81 8.36 -44.37
N GLN A 4 37.49 9.41 -43.90
CA GLN A 4 38.78 9.36 -43.20
C GLN A 4 38.71 8.80 -41.77
N ASP A 5 37.63 9.06 -41.03
CA ASP A 5 37.49 8.53 -39.66
C ASP A 5 37.27 7.00 -39.68
N LYS A 6 36.55 6.50 -40.69
CA LYS A 6 36.29 5.06 -40.84
C LYS A 6 37.55 4.25 -41.16
N SER A 7 38.42 4.77 -42.03
CA SER A 7 39.66 4.06 -42.42
C SER A 7 40.71 4.01 -41.31
N HIS A 8 40.71 4.98 -40.38
CA HIS A 8 41.55 4.93 -39.19
C HIS A 8 41.04 3.89 -38.17
N ILE A 9 39.73 3.73 -38.03
CA ILE A 9 39.12 2.76 -37.10
C ILE A 9 39.45 1.32 -37.50
N GLU A 10 39.33 0.97 -38.79
CA GLU A 10 39.59 -0.39 -39.28
C GLU A 10 41.06 -0.83 -39.12
N ASN A 11 41.99 0.12 -39.05
CA ASN A 11 43.43 -0.14 -38.85
C ASN A 11 43.85 -0.23 -37.37
N ILE A 12 43.10 0.43 -36.47
CA ILE A 12 43.38 0.45 -35.02
C ILE A 12 42.87 -0.83 -34.34
N GLU A 13 41.76 -1.41 -34.81
CA GLU A 13 41.17 -2.64 -34.22
C GLU A 13 42.06 -3.88 -34.33
N LYS A 14 43.10 -3.87 -35.18
CA LYS A 14 43.94 -5.05 -35.50
C LYS A 14 45.38 -4.98 -34.99
N LYS A 15 45.76 -3.94 -34.24
CA LYS A 15 47.15 -3.73 -33.78
C LYS A 15 47.25 -3.69 -32.26
N GLU A 16 48.24 -4.41 -31.71
CA GLU A 16 48.57 -4.39 -30.28
C GLU A 16 49.50 -3.23 -29.87
N ILE A 17 50.18 -2.60 -30.84
CA ILE A 17 51.11 -1.49 -30.61
C ILE A 17 50.65 -0.26 -31.40
N TYR A 18 50.30 0.81 -30.69
CA TYR A 18 49.82 2.08 -31.25
C TYR A 18 50.93 3.12 -31.33
N SER A 19 50.96 3.90 -32.42
CA SER A 19 51.84 5.07 -32.55
C SER A 19 51.42 6.20 -31.58
N GLU A 20 52.29 7.17 -31.33
CA GLU A 20 51.97 8.31 -30.43
C GLU A 20 50.79 9.14 -30.95
N GLU A 21 50.66 9.27 -32.27
CA GLU A 21 49.56 10.00 -32.92
C GLU A 21 48.22 9.24 -32.77
N GLU A 22 48.24 7.92 -32.93
CA GLU A 22 47.07 7.06 -32.75
C GLU A 22 46.61 7.05 -31.28
N LYS A 23 47.56 7.02 -30.33
CA LYS A 23 47.24 7.13 -28.89
C LYS A 23 46.56 8.45 -28.57
N LYS A 24 47.04 9.56 -29.13
CA LYS A 24 46.45 10.89 -28.93
C LYS A 24 45.02 10.95 -29.47
N PHE A 25 44.79 10.38 -30.65
CA PHE A 25 43.46 10.27 -31.25
C PHE A 25 42.49 9.43 -30.40
N ILE A 26 42.94 8.27 -29.91
CA ILE A 26 42.15 7.40 -29.02
C ILE A 26 41.81 8.12 -27.70
N LEU A 27 42.79 8.81 -27.09
CA LEU A 27 42.60 9.58 -25.86
C LEU A 27 41.59 10.72 -26.03
N ASP A 28 41.67 11.47 -27.13
CA ASP A 28 40.74 12.57 -27.41
C ASP A 28 39.31 12.06 -27.62
N ARG A 29 39.16 10.91 -28.28
CA ARG A 29 37.86 10.26 -28.48
C ARG A 29 37.28 9.75 -27.16
N LEU A 30 38.07 9.04 -26.35
CA LEU A 30 37.64 8.55 -25.03
C LEU A 30 37.27 9.70 -24.09
N ASN A 31 38.00 10.82 -24.14
CA ASN A 31 37.65 12.01 -23.37
C ASN A 31 36.34 12.63 -23.85
N ARG A 32 36.09 12.68 -25.16
CA ARG A 32 34.83 13.17 -25.72
C ARG A 32 33.65 12.29 -25.30
N GLU A 33 33.78 10.97 -25.41
CA GLU A 33 32.76 10.02 -24.93
C GLU A 33 32.54 10.13 -23.41
N ARG A 34 33.61 10.31 -22.62
CA ARG A 34 33.52 10.53 -21.16
C ARG A 34 32.77 11.82 -20.82
N LEU A 35 33.05 12.91 -21.53
CA LEU A 35 32.37 14.20 -21.37
C LEU A 35 30.90 14.12 -21.77
N GLU A 36 30.57 13.41 -22.85
CA GLU A 36 29.18 13.16 -23.26
C GLU A 36 28.43 12.34 -22.21
N ARG A 37 29.00 11.23 -21.72
CA ARG A 37 28.40 10.43 -20.64
C ARG A 37 28.18 11.25 -19.36
N GLN A 38 29.13 12.11 -18.98
CA GLN A 38 28.94 13.02 -17.83
C GLN A 38 27.81 14.03 -18.05
N ARG A 39 27.65 14.57 -19.26
CA ARG A 39 26.54 15.49 -19.58
C ARG A 39 25.19 14.78 -19.53
N PHE A 40 25.12 13.52 -19.95
CA PHE A 40 23.88 12.71 -19.89
C PHE A 40 23.56 12.15 -18.49
N GLU A 41 24.56 11.96 -17.62
CA GLU A 41 24.36 11.51 -16.22
C GLU A 41 24.04 12.67 -15.25
N GLN A 42 24.34 13.92 -15.62
CA GLN A 42 24.10 15.09 -14.77
C GLN A 42 22.64 15.62 -14.65
N PRO A 43 21.61 15.25 -15.43
CA PRO A 43 20.29 15.87 -15.27
C PRO A 43 19.47 15.31 -14.08
N SER A 44 19.99 14.34 -13.30
CA SER A 44 19.23 13.69 -12.22
C SER A 44 19.60 14.09 -10.79
N ARG A 45 20.74 14.77 -10.55
CA ARG A 45 21.13 15.20 -9.18
C ARG A 45 20.65 16.60 -8.78
N SER A 46 20.16 17.40 -9.73
CA SER A 46 19.79 18.80 -9.52
C SER A 46 18.28 19.04 -9.38
N GLN A 47 17.44 18.00 -9.47
CA GLN A 47 15.98 18.12 -9.28
C GLN A 47 15.58 18.25 -7.79
N ARG A 48 16.28 19.06 -7.00
CA ARG A 48 15.57 19.81 -5.95
C ARG A 48 14.94 21.00 -6.65
N SER A 49 13.81 20.75 -7.31
CA SER A 49 12.93 21.81 -7.78
C SER A 49 12.71 22.78 -6.62
N THR A 50 13.17 24.01 -6.78
CA THR A 50 12.86 25.08 -5.84
C THR A 50 11.35 25.25 -5.85
N TYR A 51 10.67 24.61 -4.89
CA TYR A 51 9.23 24.71 -4.78
C TYR A 51 8.84 26.18 -4.63
N THR A 52 7.87 26.63 -5.40
CA THR A 52 7.27 27.95 -5.20
C THR A 52 6.59 28.00 -3.83
N GLU A 53 6.35 29.20 -3.28
CA GLU A 53 5.66 29.31 -1.99
C GLU A 53 4.25 28.70 -2.03
N GLU A 54 3.57 28.81 -3.16
CA GLU A 54 2.27 28.18 -3.41
C GLU A 54 2.36 26.65 -3.40
N GLU A 55 3.38 26.07 -4.06
CA GLU A 55 3.63 24.63 -4.05
C GLU A 55 3.95 24.12 -2.64
N LYS A 56 4.77 24.86 -1.88
CA LYS A 56 5.06 24.52 -0.48
C LYS A 56 3.79 24.52 0.36
N ASN A 57 2.94 25.54 0.22
CA ASN A 57 1.68 25.62 0.96
C ASN A 57 0.73 24.48 0.58
N ARG A 58 0.62 24.15 -0.71
CA ARG A 58 -0.17 23.01 -1.17
C ARG A 58 0.36 21.68 -0.61
N ILE A 59 1.67 21.46 -0.67
CA ILE A 59 2.31 20.26 -0.13
C ILE A 59 2.07 20.16 1.39
N LEU A 60 2.23 21.26 2.12
CA LEU A 60 1.97 21.32 3.56
C LEU A 60 0.51 20.99 3.89
N GLN A 61 -0.44 21.52 3.11
CA GLN A 61 -1.86 21.22 3.28
C GLN A 61 -2.15 19.73 3.01
N GLU A 62 -1.64 19.17 1.92
CA GLU A 62 -1.81 17.74 1.61
C GLU A 62 -1.23 16.83 2.69
N LEU A 63 -0.07 17.19 3.26
CA LEU A 63 0.54 16.48 4.39
C LEU A 63 -0.29 16.59 5.66
N ASN A 64 -0.83 17.78 5.97
CA ASN A 64 -1.69 17.97 7.12
C ASN A 64 -3.01 17.19 6.99
N ASP A 65 -3.63 17.21 5.82
CA ASP A 65 -4.85 16.44 5.52
C ASP A 65 -4.59 14.93 5.61
N LYS A 66 -3.41 14.48 5.19
CA LYS A 66 -3.00 13.08 5.38
C LYS A 66 -2.88 12.73 6.86
N ARG A 67 -2.22 13.58 7.67
CA ARG A 67 -2.10 13.40 9.12
C ARG A 67 -3.46 13.30 9.80
N ILE A 68 -4.37 14.23 9.51
CA ILE A 68 -5.73 14.24 10.07
C ILE A 68 -6.49 12.96 9.70
N ARG A 69 -6.40 12.52 8.44
CA ARG A 69 -7.03 11.26 7.99
C ARG A 69 -6.48 10.03 8.71
N ASP A 70 -5.17 9.98 8.93
CA ASP A 70 -4.52 8.86 9.62
C ASP A 70 -4.88 8.82 11.11
N GLU A 71 -4.93 9.98 11.78
CA GLU A 71 -5.41 10.13 13.16
C GLU A 71 -6.87 9.67 13.29
N HIS A 72 -7.76 10.19 12.43
CA HIS A 72 -9.16 9.81 12.41
C HIS A 72 -9.34 8.30 12.17
N ARG A 73 -8.56 7.69 11.27
CA ARG A 73 -8.63 6.25 11.01
C ARG A 73 -8.23 5.43 12.24
N LYS A 74 -7.18 5.85 12.97
CA LYS A 74 -6.75 5.19 14.22
C LYS A 74 -7.83 5.28 15.28
N GLU A 75 -8.43 6.46 15.44
CA GLU A 75 -9.50 6.67 16.41
C GLU A 75 -10.73 5.83 16.07
N MET A 76 -11.15 5.80 14.80
CA MET A 76 -12.27 4.97 14.39
C MET A 76 -11.99 3.47 14.54
N LYS A 77 -10.74 3.01 14.30
CA LYS A 77 -10.35 1.63 14.60
C LYS A 77 -10.49 1.35 16.10
N ARG A 78 -10.08 2.29 16.95
CA ARG A 78 -10.23 2.20 18.40
C ARG A 78 -11.71 2.09 18.78
N ILE A 79 -12.55 3.03 18.36
CA ILE A 79 -14.00 3.03 18.67
C ILE A 79 -14.69 1.72 18.28
N ARG A 80 -14.36 1.15 17.11
CA ARG A 80 -14.97 -0.11 16.62
C ARG A 80 -14.72 -1.31 17.54
N PHE A 81 -13.52 -1.42 18.09
CA PHE A 81 -13.08 -2.64 18.79
C PHE A 81 -12.85 -2.42 20.30
N LEU A 82 -12.81 -1.17 20.76
CA LEU A 82 -12.68 -0.83 22.18
C LEU A 82 -13.96 -1.18 22.93
N ASN A 83 -13.78 -1.73 24.14
CA ASN A 83 -14.85 -2.12 25.06
C ASN A 83 -15.86 -3.12 24.46
N LYS A 84 -15.42 -3.92 23.49
CA LYS A 84 -16.23 -5.01 22.92
C LYS A 84 -16.03 -6.29 23.70
N LYS A 85 -17.09 -7.09 23.79
CA LYS A 85 -17.07 -8.35 24.52
C LYS A 85 -16.29 -9.40 23.73
N VAL A 86 -15.28 -9.98 24.36
CA VAL A 86 -14.45 -11.04 23.77
C VAL A 86 -14.96 -12.40 24.23
N TYR A 87 -15.22 -13.27 23.27
CA TYR A 87 -15.62 -14.65 23.46
C TYR A 87 -14.44 -15.56 23.15
N ILE A 88 -14.17 -16.52 24.03
CA ILE A 88 -13.08 -17.47 23.87
C ILE A 88 -13.68 -18.82 23.46
N PHE A 89 -13.28 -19.33 22.30
CA PHE A 89 -13.64 -20.67 21.85
C PHE A 89 -12.37 -21.43 21.48
N GLY A 90 -12.02 -22.46 22.26
CA GLY A 90 -10.72 -23.13 22.13
C GLY A 90 -9.58 -22.16 22.38
N ASN A 91 -8.64 -22.06 21.43
CA ASN A 91 -7.47 -21.19 21.51
C ASN A 91 -7.64 -19.84 20.77
N LYS A 92 -8.87 -19.50 20.37
CA LYS A 92 -9.16 -18.32 19.55
C LYS A 92 -10.13 -17.38 20.24
N ASN A 93 -9.93 -16.08 19.96
CA ASN A 93 -10.74 -14.99 20.48
C ASN A 93 -11.68 -14.46 19.39
N TYR A 94 -12.91 -14.13 19.80
CA TYR A 94 -13.96 -13.71 18.88
C TYR A 94 -14.77 -12.54 19.41
N PHE A 95 -15.23 -11.66 18.51
CA PHE A 95 -16.28 -10.68 18.76
C PHE A 95 -17.62 -11.18 18.24
N LYS A 96 -18.71 -10.95 18.98
CA LYS A 96 -20.07 -11.29 18.52
C LYS A 96 -20.71 -10.11 17.77
N LEU A 97 -21.35 -10.40 16.65
CA LEU A 97 -22.15 -9.43 15.90
C LEU A 97 -23.56 -9.33 16.50
N LYS A 98 -24.04 -8.10 16.73
CA LYS A 98 -25.42 -7.77 17.10
C LYS A 98 -26.31 -7.74 15.85
N ASP A 99 -27.61 -7.98 16.06
CA ASP A 99 -28.68 -7.80 15.06
C ASP A 99 -28.55 -8.62 13.76
N MET A 100 -27.87 -9.77 13.83
CA MET A 100 -27.89 -10.77 12.76
C MET A 100 -28.92 -11.86 13.05
N GLU A 101 -29.43 -12.50 11.98
CA GLU A 101 -30.38 -13.64 12.05
C GLU A 101 -29.90 -14.81 12.93
N ARG A 102 -28.58 -14.95 13.10
CA ARG A 102 -27.95 -15.97 13.94
C ARG A 102 -26.81 -15.33 14.72
N GLU A 103 -26.38 -16.01 15.78
CA GLU A 103 -25.17 -15.64 16.50
C GLU A 103 -23.94 -15.88 15.64
N TYR A 104 -23.48 -14.80 15.00
CA TYR A 104 -22.24 -14.80 14.24
C TYR A 104 -21.11 -14.15 15.03
N PHE A 105 -19.92 -14.70 14.82
CA PHE A 105 -18.70 -14.34 15.51
C PHE A 105 -17.61 -14.00 14.49
N LEU A 106 -16.80 -12.99 14.81
CA LEU A 106 -15.64 -12.55 14.07
C LEU A 106 -14.38 -12.85 14.85
N GLU A 107 -13.40 -13.50 14.24
CA GLU A 107 -12.11 -13.74 14.87
C GLU A 107 -11.34 -12.43 15.02
N VAL A 108 -10.85 -12.16 16.24
CA VAL A 108 -10.18 -10.89 16.60
C VAL A 108 -8.98 -10.62 15.69
N ASP A 109 -8.17 -11.65 15.41
CA ASP A 109 -6.98 -11.54 14.55
C ASP A 109 -7.33 -11.15 13.10
N THR A 110 -8.55 -11.47 12.66
CA THR A 110 -9.01 -11.11 11.31
C THR A 110 -9.45 -9.64 11.26
N CYS A 111 -9.92 -9.08 12.38
CA CYS A 111 -10.35 -7.68 12.46
C CYS A 111 -9.21 -6.67 12.20
N GLU A 112 -7.95 -7.05 12.45
CA GLU A 112 -6.81 -6.19 12.15
C GLU A 112 -6.63 -5.90 10.67
N LYS A 113 -7.09 -6.82 9.82
CA LYS A 113 -6.93 -6.79 8.37
C LYS A 113 -8.09 -6.09 7.65
N PHE A 114 -9.09 -5.60 8.39
CA PHE A 114 -10.25 -4.96 7.78
C PHE A 114 -9.86 -3.64 7.12
N THR A 115 -10.38 -3.44 5.91
CA THR A 115 -10.18 -2.22 5.13
C THR A 115 -11.51 -1.68 4.63
N ASN A 116 -11.48 -0.50 4.02
CA ASN A 116 -12.65 0.06 3.34
C ASN A 116 -13.00 -0.66 2.04
N ARG A 117 -12.08 -1.45 1.48
CA ARG A 117 -12.35 -2.30 0.34
C ARG A 117 -13.03 -3.59 0.81
N PRO A 118 -14.12 -4.02 0.16
CA PRO A 118 -14.71 -5.32 0.40
C PRO A 118 -13.68 -6.43 0.33
N SER A 119 -13.69 -7.32 1.33
CA SER A 119 -12.83 -8.49 1.39
C SER A 119 -13.63 -9.69 1.87
N ILE A 120 -13.25 -10.90 1.43
CA ILE A 120 -13.90 -12.13 1.88
C ILE A 120 -13.37 -12.47 3.26
N VAL A 121 -14.26 -12.59 4.24
CA VAL A 121 -13.95 -12.84 5.64
C VAL A 121 -14.83 -13.98 6.16
N PRO A 122 -14.27 -14.95 6.92
CA PRO A 122 -15.07 -16.00 7.56
C PRO A 122 -15.84 -15.43 8.76
N LEU A 123 -17.17 -15.57 8.74
CA LEU A 123 -18.01 -15.49 9.93
C LEU A 123 -18.18 -16.86 10.55
N TYR A 124 -18.03 -16.96 11.86
CA TYR A 124 -18.22 -18.20 12.58
C TYR A 124 -19.60 -18.23 13.24
N TYR A 125 -20.22 -19.39 13.34
CA TYR A 125 -21.49 -19.59 14.03
C TYR A 125 -21.53 -20.99 14.68
N ARG A 126 -22.29 -21.12 15.76
CA ARG A 126 -22.42 -22.40 16.49
C ARG A 126 -23.58 -23.23 15.96
N THR A 127 -23.36 -24.53 15.82
CA THR A 127 -24.41 -25.53 15.53
C THR A 127 -24.07 -26.83 16.25
N PHE A 128 -24.99 -27.35 17.08
CA PHE A 128 -24.84 -28.65 17.77
C PHE A 128 -23.47 -28.89 18.45
N GLY A 129 -22.91 -27.84 19.07
CA GLY A 129 -21.60 -27.92 19.75
C GLY A 129 -20.38 -27.62 18.86
N GLU A 130 -20.53 -27.60 17.54
CA GLU A 130 -19.47 -27.31 16.59
C GLU A 130 -19.49 -25.85 16.12
N MET A 131 -18.30 -25.30 15.87
CA MET A 131 -18.12 -24.00 15.22
C MET A 131 -18.04 -24.18 13.71
N LYS A 132 -19.06 -23.73 12.99
CA LYS A 132 -19.05 -23.67 11.53
C LYS A 132 -18.62 -22.28 11.07
N LYS A 133 -18.14 -22.20 9.83
CA LYS A 133 -17.77 -20.94 9.17
C LYS A 133 -18.61 -20.69 7.93
N ARG A 134 -18.81 -19.41 7.60
CA ARG A 134 -19.43 -18.94 6.38
C ARG A 134 -18.67 -17.73 5.87
N ASP A 135 -18.22 -17.80 4.63
CA ASP A 135 -17.53 -16.68 4.00
C ASP A 135 -18.53 -15.61 3.54
N VAL A 136 -18.19 -14.36 3.81
CA VAL A 136 -19.00 -13.18 3.47
C VAL A 136 -18.11 -12.06 2.94
N LEU A 137 -18.68 -11.12 2.20
CA LEU A 137 -18.00 -9.86 1.90
C LEU A 137 -18.14 -8.90 3.07
N LEU A 138 -17.03 -8.37 3.55
CA LEU A 138 -16.98 -7.43 4.65
C LEU A 138 -16.15 -6.20 4.26
N LYS A 139 -16.64 -5.03 4.65
CA LYS A 139 -15.88 -3.76 4.64
C LYS A 139 -16.15 -2.94 5.90
N ILE A 140 -15.29 -1.97 6.16
CA ILE A 140 -15.48 -0.95 7.19
C ILE A 140 -15.49 0.44 6.55
N GLU A 141 -16.39 1.31 6.98
CA GLU A 141 -16.41 2.69 6.46
C GLU A 141 -15.52 3.60 7.32
N PRO A 142 -14.73 4.53 6.72
CA PRO A 142 -13.80 5.39 7.46
C PRO A 142 -14.44 6.16 8.61
N ASN A 143 -15.72 6.53 8.46
CA ASN A 143 -16.45 7.40 9.39
C ASN A 143 -17.61 6.67 10.09
N SER A 144 -17.58 5.34 10.12
CA SER A 144 -18.58 4.55 10.85
C SER A 144 -17.90 3.55 11.79
N ASP A 145 -18.50 3.40 12.95
CA ASP A 145 -18.20 2.38 13.95
C ASP A 145 -18.83 1.01 13.60
N LYS A 146 -19.65 0.95 12.54
CA LYS A 146 -20.31 -0.28 12.10
C LYS A 146 -19.45 -1.08 11.13
N ILE A 147 -19.71 -2.38 11.12
CA ILE A 147 -19.13 -3.36 10.19
C ILE A 147 -20.17 -3.64 9.11
N PHE A 148 -19.78 -3.49 7.85
CA PHE A 148 -20.69 -3.65 6.72
C PHE A 148 -20.49 -5.02 6.09
N ILE A 149 -21.52 -5.85 6.12
CA ILE A 149 -21.44 -7.25 5.69
C ILE A 149 -22.46 -7.52 4.58
N SER A 150 -22.02 -8.20 3.53
CA SER A 150 -22.87 -8.77 2.49
C SER A 150 -22.71 -10.28 2.45
N LYS A 151 -23.84 -11.00 2.54
CA LYS A 151 -23.87 -12.47 2.53
C LYS A 151 -23.78 -13.07 1.12
N ASP A 152 -23.93 -12.26 0.09
CA ASP A 152 -23.96 -12.64 -1.31
C ASP A 152 -22.86 -11.88 -2.07
N ALA A 153 -22.04 -12.60 -2.83
CA ALA A 153 -20.96 -12.04 -3.63
C ALA A 153 -21.44 -11.52 -5.00
N ILE A 154 -22.61 -11.95 -5.47
CA ILE A 154 -23.17 -11.61 -6.77
C ILE A 154 -24.09 -10.39 -6.64
N ARG A 155 -25.04 -10.42 -5.69
CA ARG A 155 -25.93 -9.28 -5.38
C ARG A 155 -25.45 -8.57 -4.12
N VAL A 156 -24.37 -7.81 -4.27
CA VAL A 156 -23.68 -7.18 -3.15
C VAL A 156 -24.53 -6.05 -2.55
N TYR A 157 -25.18 -6.37 -1.44
CA TYR A 157 -25.85 -5.40 -0.58
C TYR A 157 -25.24 -5.45 0.83
N PHE A 158 -24.61 -4.35 1.25
CA PHE A 158 -23.95 -4.26 2.55
C PHE A 158 -24.93 -3.80 3.63
N LYS A 159 -25.16 -4.65 4.62
CA LYS A 159 -25.92 -4.30 5.82
C LYS A 159 -24.96 -3.90 6.94
N PRO A 160 -25.25 -2.82 7.69
CA PRO A 160 -24.43 -2.41 8.81
C PRO A 160 -24.75 -3.23 10.06
N PHE A 161 -23.70 -3.68 10.76
CA PHE A 161 -23.79 -4.44 12.01
C PHE A 161 -22.86 -3.85 13.06
N ALA A 162 -23.22 -3.98 14.33
CA ALA A 162 -22.38 -3.58 15.46
C ALA A 162 -21.83 -4.81 16.18
N LEU A 163 -20.71 -4.63 16.87
CA LEU A 163 -20.17 -5.64 17.79
C LEU A 163 -20.85 -5.52 19.16
N GLU A 164 -20.94 -6.63 19.89
CA GLU A 164 -21.48 -6.62 21.25
C GLU A 164 -20.54 -5.88 22.22
N ASP A 165 -21.10 -4.97 23.01
CA ASP A 165 -20.36 -4.19 24.00
C ASP A 165 -20.19 -4.99 25.29
N ALA A 166 -19.03 -4.85 25.94
CA ALA A 166 -18.70 -5.54 27.18
C ALA A 166 -19.63 -5.15 28.34
N TYR A 167 -20.04 -3.87 28.37
CA TYR A 167 -21.00 -3.33 29.33
C TYR A 167 -22.34 -3.10 28.62
N THR A 168 -23.14 -4.15 28.49
CA THR A 168 -24.55 -3.98 28.16
C THR A 168 -25.31 -4.10 29.48
N PRO A 169 -25.89 -3.02 30.05
CA PRO A 169 -26.80 -3.17 31.18
C PRO A 169 -27.94 -4.08 30.72
N ARG A 170 -28.16 -5.17 31.46
CA ARG A 170 -29.33 -6.03 31.24
C ARG A 170 -30.56 -5.16 31.49
N GLN A 171 -31.34 -4.90 30.43
CA GLN A 171 -32.72 -4.42 30.56
C GLN A 171 -33.62 -5.60 30.89
#